data_AF-A0A084AC88-F1
#
_entry.id   AF-A0A084AC88-F1
#
_cell.length_a   1.000
_cell.length_b   1.000
_cell.length_c   1.000
_cell.angle_alpha   90.00
_cell.angle_beta   90.00
_cell.angle_gamma   90.00
#
_symmetry.space_group_name_H-M   'P 1'
#
loop_
_entity.id
_entity.type
_entity.pdbx_description
1 polymer ?
#
loop_
_entity_poly.entity_id
_entity_poly.type
_entity_poly.pdbx_seq_one_letter_code
_entity_poly.pdbx_strand_id
1 'polypeptide(L)'
;MDETYIKIKGKWHYLYRAIDSEGMTLDIWLRRKRNTQSAYAFFKRLYKQFGEPKVIVTVKHHQLLVLLGSYKSRGYTAKLSTGQSSISIT
;
A
#
# COMPACT_ATOMS: atom_id res chain seq x y z
N MET A 1 -1.63 1.76 3.06
CA MET A 1 -1.53 0.59 2.20
C MET A 1 -0.93 -0.43 3.11
N ASP A 2 -1.59 -1.55 3.27
CA ASP A 2 -1.00 -2.64 4.02
C ASP A 2 -0.49 -3.72 3.07
N GLU A 3 0.57 -4.40 3.50
CA GLU A 3 1.04 -5.65 2.93
C GLU A 3 0.90 -6.68 4.05
N THR A 4 0.09 -7.71 3.82
CA THR A 4 -0.11 -8.80 4.79
C THR A 4 -0.06 -10.16 4.09
N TYR A 5 -0.09 -11.23 4.88
CA TYR A 5 0.00 -12.61 4.41
C TYR A 5 -1.30 -13.34 4.70
N ILE A 6 -1.85 -14.01 3.69
CA ILE A 6 -3.05 -14.84 3.84
C ILE A 6 -2.80 -16.25 3.33
N LYS A 7 -3.44 -17.24 3.94
CA LYS A 7 -3.30 -18.65 3.55
C LYS A 7 -4.52 -19.07 2.72
N ILE A 8 -4.28 -19.47 1.46
CA ILE A 8 -5.32 -19.93 0.52
C ILE A 8 -4.98 -21.36 0.12
N LYS A 9 -5.89 -22.30 0.39
CA LYS A 9 -5.72 -23.74 0.10
C LYS A 9 -4.35 -24.28 0.57
N GLY A 10 -3.99 -23.94 1.82
CA GLY A 10 -2.73 -24.38 2.42
C GLY A 10 -1.48 -23.58 2.04
N LYS A 11 -1.55 -22.67 1.06
CA LYS A 11 -0.40 -21.91 0.55
C LYS A 11 -0.45 -20.44 0.94
N TRP A 12 0.68 -19.89 1.39
CA TRP A 12 0.81 -18.48 1.73
C TRP A 12 0.84 -17.59 0.48
N HIS A 13 0.12 -16.49 0.56
CA HIS A 13 0.04 -15.45 -0.46
C HIS A 13 0.18 -14.07 0.19
N TYR A 14 0.74 -13.15 -0.57
CA TYR A 14 0.86 -11.74 -0.22
C TYR A 14 -0.39 -11.00 -0.65
N LEU A 15 -0.96 -10.22 0.26
CA LEU A 15 -2.11 -9.38 0.02
C LEU A 15 -1.69 -7.92 0.18
N TYR A 16 -1.90 -7.14 -0.87
CA TYR A 16 -1.84 -5.69 -0.81
C TYR A 16 -3.25 -5.15 -0.65
N ARG A 17 -3.48 -4.28 0.32
CA ARG A 17 -4.77 -3.63 0.52
C ARG A 17 -4.63 -2.13 0.62
N ALA A 18 -5.52 -1.43 -0.09
CA ALA A 18 -5.72 0.00 0.02
C ALA A 18 -7.10 0.25 0.61
N ILE A 19 -7.14 1.07 1.65
CA ILE A 19 -8.38 1.53 2.26
C ILE A 19 -8.33 3.06 2.34
N ASP A 20 -9.45 3.74 2.30
CA ASP A 20 -9.54 5.19 2.46
C ASP A 20 -9.68 5.62 3.93
N SER A 21 -9.82 6.94 4.14
CA SER A 21 -9.86 7.58 5.46
C SER A 21 -11.02 7.09 6.29
N GLU A 22 -12.11 6.71 5.64
CA GLU A 22 -13.34 6.26 6.25
C GLU A 22 -13.30 4.74 6.50
N GLY A 23 -12.20 4.09 6.13
CA GLY A 23 -12.00 2.66 6.29
C GLY A 23 -12.60 1.83 5.16
N MET A 24 -13.10 2.46 4.09
CA MET A 24 -13.61 1.73 2.93
C MET A 24 -12.46 1.15 2.13
N THR A 25 -12.62 -0.08 1.67
CA THR A 25 -11.59 -0.71 0.84
C THR A 25 -11.65 -0.18 -0.58
N LEU A 26 -10.57 0.47 -1.00
CA LEU A 26 -10.43 1.01 -2.35
C LEU A 26 -10.03 -0.07 -3.35
N ASP A 27 -9.09 -0.93 -2.95
CA ASP A 27 -8.56 -1.97 -3.84
C ASP A 27 -7.81 -3.06 -3.05
N ILE A 28 -7.73 -4.25 -3.65
CA ILE A 28 -7.02 -5.41 -3.13
C ILE A 28 -6.19 -6.04 -4.26
N TRP A 29 -4.96 -6.46 -3.96
CA TRP A 29 -4.14 -7.23 -4.89
C TRP A 29 -3.46 -8.43 -4.22
N LEU A 30 -3.83 -9.63 -4.67
CA LEU A 30 -3.23 -10.88 -4.24
C LEU A 30 -2.03 -11.28 -5.13
N ARG A 31 -0.93 -11.69 -4.52
CA ARG A 31 0.28 -12.19 -5.19
C ARG A 31 0.84 -13.44 -4.50
N ARG A 32 1.41 -14.35 -5.29
CA ARG A 32 2.09 -15.55 -4.75
C ARG A 32 3.44 -15.26 -4.11
N LYS A 33 4.12 -14.19 -4.55
CA LYS A 33 5.47 -13.83 -4.10
C LYS A 33 5.51 -12.37 -3.68
N ARG A 34 6.38 -12.07 -2.72
CA ARG A 34 6.77 -10.71 -2.37
C ARG A 34 7.57 -10.09 -3.49
N ASN A 35 7.20 -8.90 -3.92
CA ASN A 35 8.00 -8.16 -4.89
C ASN A 35 7.78 -6.66 -4.73
N THR A 36 8.87 -5.90 -4.57
CA THR A 36 8.86 -4.43 -4.54
C THR A 36 8.15 -3.85 -5.78
N GLN A 37 8.29 -4.50 -6.93
CA GLN A 37 7.64 -4.09 -8.17
C GLN A 37 6.12 -4.29 -8.13
N SER A 38 5.62 -5.28 -7.39
CA SER A 38 4.18 -5.46 -7.16
C SER A 38 3.61 -4.32 -6.32
N ALA A 39 4.32 -3.90 -5.27
CA ALA A 39 3.93 -2.75 -4.45
C ALA A 39 3.90 -1.45 -5.27
N TYR A 40 4.93 -1.21 -6.09
CA TYR A 40 4.96 -0.07 -7.01
C TYR A 40 3.81 -0.11 -8.02
N ALA A 41 3.57 -1.26 -8.65
CA ALA A 41 2.48 -1.43 -9.60
C ALA A 41 1.11 -1.22 -8.95
N PHE A 42 0.92 -1.68 -7.70
CA PHE A 42 -0.33 -1.53 -6.98
C PHE A 42 -0.62 -0.07 -6.72
N PHE A 43 0.39 0.65 -6.24
CA PHE A 43 0.30 2.08 -6.02
C PHE A 43 0.03 2.85 -7.33
N LYS A 44 0.73 2.51 -8.42
CA LYS A 44 0.48 3.12 -9.73
C LYS A 44 -0.94 2.89 -10.23
N ARG A 45 -1.52 1.72 -9.95
CA ARG A 45 -2.92 1.41 -10.27
C ARG A 45 -3.88 2.31 -9.49
N LEU A 46 -3.68 2.44 -8.18
CA LEU A 46 -4.46 3.33 -7.33
C LEU A 46 -4.36 4.79 -7.79
N TYR A 47 -3.16 5.26 -8.11
CA TYR A 47 -2.95 6.62 -8.62
C TYR A 47 -3.72 6.88 -9.92
N LYS A 48 -3.71 5.93 -10.84
CA LYS A 48 -4.48 6.06 -12.09
C LYS A 48 -5.99 6.10 -11.87
N GLN A 49 -6.48 5.40 -10.84
CA GLN A 49 -7.91 5.25 -10.60
C GLN A 49 -8.49 6.37 -9.73
N PHE A 50 -7.76 6.77 -8.69
CA PHE A 50 -8.23 7.72 -7.67
C PHE A 50 -7.50 9.06 -7.71
N GLY A 51 -6.53 9.22 -8.60
CA GLY A 51 -5.71 10.42 -8.69
C GLY A 51 -4.61 10.49 -7.63
N GLU A 52 -4.14 11.70 -7.38
CA GLU A 52 -3.01 11.96 -6.49
C GLU A 52 -3.42 11.90 -5.00
N PRO A 53 -2.87 10.97 -4.19
CA PRO A 53 -3.20 10.92 -2.78
C PRO A 53 -2.47 12.03 -2.00
N LYS A 54 -3.21 12.80 -1.20
CA LYS A 54 -2.64 13.84 -0.32
C LYS A 54 -1.75 13.26 0.78
N VAL A 55 -2.11 12.09 1.31
CA VAL A 55 -1.37 11.42 2.39
C VAL A 55 -1.25 9.94 2.10
N ILE A 56 -0.04 9.40 2.25
CA ILE A 56 0.20 7.96 2.17
C ILE A 56 0.62 7.45 3.54
N VAL A 57 -0.21 6.58 4.10
CA VAL A 57 0.10 5.85 5.33
C VAL A 57 0.40 4.40 4.97
N THR A 58 1.53 3.87 5.44
CA THR A 58 1.89 2.46 5.27
C THR A 58 2.43 1.90 6.57
N VAL A 59 2.20 0.60 6.78
CA VAL A 59 2.93 -0.16 7.80
C VAL A 59 4.40 -0.27 7.36
N LYS A 60 5.32 -0.11 8.32
CA LYS A 60 6.77 -0.13 8.09
C LYS A 60 7.20 -1.48 7.56
N HIS A 61 7.27 -1.60 6.23
CA HIS A 61 7.98 -2.69 5.58
C HIS A 61 9.11 -2.11 4.72
N HIS A 62 10.31 -2.68 4.83
CA HIS A 62 11.54 -2.17 4.23
C HIS A 62 11.41 -1.80 2.73
N GLN A 63 10.65 -2.58 1.96
CA GLN A 63 10.44 -2.35 0.53
C GLN A 63 9.55 -1.13 0.25
N LEU A 64 8.61 -0.84 1.15
CA LEU A 64 7.73 0.32 1.09
C LEU A 64 8.43 1.61 1.51
N LEU A 65 9.46 1.53 2.36
CA LEU A 65 10.26 2.71 2.73
C LEU A 65 11.04 3.27 1.53
N VAL A 66 11.62 2.40 0.69
CA VAL A 66 12.31 2.81 -0.54
C VAL A 66 11.32 3.49 -1.50
N LEU A 67 10.13 2.91 -1.65
CA LEU A 67 9.04 3.51 -2.43
C LEU A 67 8.72 4.91 -1.91
N LEU A 68 8.42 5.05 -0.63
CA LEU A 68 8.10 6.33 0.00
C LEU A 68 9.22 7.36 -0.13
N GLY A 69 10.50 6.96 -0.06
CA GLY A 69 11.64 7.84 -0.31
C GLY A 69 11.60 8.46 -1.70
N SER A 70 11.29 7.65 -2.73
CA SER A 70 11.13 8.13 -4.11
C SER A 70 9.88 9.01 -4.33
N TYR A 71 8.92 8.98 -3.41
CA TYR A 71 7.73 9.83 -3.44
C TYR A 71 7.90 11.10 -2.60
N LYS A 72 8.62 11.09 -1.48
CA LYS A 72 8.92 12.34 -0.74
C LYS A 72 9.61 13.39 -1.62
N SER A 73 10.49 12.97 -2.53
CA SER A 73 11.13 13.87 -3.51
C SER A 73 10.17 14.47 -4.53
N ARG A 74 8.96 13.92 -4.67
CA ARG A 74 7.89 14.41 -5.53
C ARG A 74 6.81 15.21 -4.77
N GLY A 75 7.06 15.59 -3.51
CA GLY A 75 6.17 16.44 -2.71
C GLY A 75 5.15 15.69 -1.84
N TYR A 76 5.21 14.36 -1.76
CA TYR A 76 4.24 13.55 -1.00
C TYR A 76 4.55 13.53 0.50
N THR A 77 3.51 13.66 1.34
CA THR A 77 3.63 13.44 2.79
C THR A 77 3.39 11.97 3.13
N ALA A 78 4.48 11.27 3.47
CA ALA A 78 4.44 9.88 3.89
C ALA A 78 4.49 9.74 5.42
N LYS A 79 3.48 9.12 6.02
CA LYS A 79 3.44 8.81 7.46
C LYS A 79 3.57 7.31 7.69
N LEU A 80 4.43 6.91 8.63
CA LEU A 80 4.62 5.52 9.02
C LEU A 80 3.74 5.24 10.23
N SER A 81 2.76 4.35 10.10
CA SER A 81 1.94 3.92 11.24
C SER A 81 2.60 2.74 11.97
N THR A 82 2.65 2.81 13.29
CA THR A 82 3.07 1.72 14.20
C THR A 82 1.88 0.94 14.79
N GLY A 83 0.65 1.23 14.36
CA GLY A 83 -0.60 0.54 14.76
C GLY A 83 -1.60 0.44 13.60
N GLN A 84 -2.75 -0.24 13.80
CA GLN A 84 -3.72 -0.64 12.75
C GLN A 84 -3.85 0.36 11.60
N SER A 85 -3.66 -0.16 10.39
CA SER A 85 -3.31 0.57 9.17
C SER A 85 -4.52 1.00 8.35
N SER A 86 -4.71 2.31 8.20
CA SER A 86 -5.61 2.95 7.21
C SER A 86 -4.85 3.99 6.37
N ILE A 87 -5.17 4.10 5.06
CA ILE A 87 -4.76 5.25 4.22
C ILE A 87 -5.91 6.21 4.21
N SER A 88 -5.67 7.51 4.20
CA SER A 88 -6.69 8.49 3.84
C SER A 88 -6.40 8.97 2.43
N ILE A 89 -7.24 8.58 1.45
CA ILE A 89 -7.27 9.24 0.15
C ILE A 89 -8.41 10.26 0.21
N THR A 90 -8.09 11.54 0.09
CA THR A 90 -9.01 12.68 0.04
C THR A 90 -8.56 13.63 -1.05
#